data_AF-A0A3B8IC33-F1
#
_entry.id   AF-A0A3B8IC33-F1
#
_cell.length_a   1.000
_cell.length_b   1.000
_cell.length_c   1.000
_cell.angle_alpha   90.00
_cell.angle_beta   90.00
_cell.angle_gamma   90.00
#
_symmetry.space_group_name_H-M   'P 1'
#
loop_
_entity.id
_entity.type
_entity.pdbx_description
1 polymer ?
#
loop_
_entity_poly.entity_id
_entity_poly.type
_entity_poly.pdbx_seq_one_letter_code
_entity_poly.pdbx_strand_id
1 'polypeptide(L)' 'GEKLFISPRTVEGHRKSLVEKFNVRNTAGLVLKAYKDGWVDL' A
#
# COMPACT_ATOMS: atom_id res chain seq x y z
N GLY A 1 -3.54 1.39 11.20
CA GLY A 1 -2.80 2.48 11.83
C GLY A 1 -2.29 2.03 13.18
N GLU A 2 -3.14 1.37 13.96
CA GLU A 2 -2.88 0.89 15.32
C GLU A 2 -1.55 0.16 15.51
N LYS A 3 -1.23 -0.85 14.67
CA LYS A 3 0.06 -1.57 14.75
C LYS A 3 1.30 -0.69 14.50
N LEU A 4 1.11 0.44 13.83
CA LEU A 4 2.16 1.42 13.53
C LEU A 4 1.99 2.70 14.36
N PHE A 5 1.07 2.71 15.34
CA PHE A 5 0.75 3.85 16.20
C PHE A 5 0.43 5.16 15.45
N ILE A 6 -0.16 5.06 14.25
CA ILE A 6 -0.58 6.20 13.42
C ILE A 6 -2.08 6.22 13.16
N SER A 7 -2.61 7.42 12.89
CA SER A 7 -4.04 7.62 12.64
C SER A 7 -4.54 6.85 11.39
N PRO A 8 -5.81 6.45 11.34
CA PRO A 8 -6.39 5.83 10.14
C PRO A 8 -6.25 6.71 8.89
N ARG A 9 -6.42 8.04 9.04
CA ARG A 9 -6.26 9.00 7.95
C ARG A 9 -4.84 9.01 7.38
N THR A 10 -3.82 8.87 8.23
CA THR A 10 -2.42 8.78 7.81
C THR A 10 -2.17 7.52 6.97
N VAL A 11 -2.72 6.37 7.39
CA VAL A 11 -2.63 5.12 6.61
C VAL A 11 -3.27 5.27 5.24
N GLU A 12 -4.44 5.91 5.18
CA GLU A 12 -5.16 6.14 3.93
C GLU A 12 -4.37 7.05 2.98
N GLY A 13 -3.77 8.12 3.51
CA GLY A 13 -2.86 8.99 2.75
C GLY A 13 -1.70 8.21 2.13
N HIS A 14 -1.00 7.39 2.92
CA HIS A 14 0.07 6.55 2.41
C HIS A 14 -0.40 5.57 1.33
N ARG A 15 -1.53 4.89 1.56
CA ARG A 15 -2.13 3.97 0.58
C ARG A 15 -2.44 4.68 -0.74
N LYS A 16 -3.08 5.85 -0.70
CA LYS A 16 -3.43 6.63 -1.89
C LYS A 16 -2.17 7.02 -2.68
N SER A 17 -1.16 7.55 -2.00
CA SER A 17 0.12 7.89 -2.64
C SER A 17 0.80 6.68 -3.27
N LEU A 18 0.78 5.51 -2.64
CA LEU A 18 1.37 4.30 -3.23
C LEU A 18 0.57 3.82 -4.45
N VAL A 19 -0.76 3.80 -4.36
CA VAL A 19 -1.64 3.43 -5.49
C VAL A 19 -1.37 4.32 -6.71
N GLU A 20 -1.25 5.64 -6.50
CA GLU A 20 -0.92 6.61 -7.55
C GLU A 20 0.49 6.41 -8.10
N LYS A 21 1.51 6.31 -7.23
CA LYS A 21 2.92 6.15 -7.65
C LYS A 21 3.17 4.88 -8.46
N PHE A 22 2.47 3.79 -8.12
CA PHE A 22 2.61 2.52 -8.81
C PHE A 22 1.59 2.31 -9.94
N ASN A 23 0.74 3.31 -10.22
CA ASN A 23 -0.28 3.28 -11.26
C ASN A 23 -1.15 2.01 -11.22
N VAL A 24 -1.58 1.63 -10.01
CA VAL A 24 -2.46 0.47 -9.78
C VAL A 24 -3.87 0.94 -9.44
N ARG A 25 -4.87 0.07 -9.61
CA ARG A 25 -6.28 0.45 -9.44
C ARG A 25 -6.76 0.46 -7.98
N ASN A 26 -6.11 -0.31 -7.11
CA ASN A 26 -6.49 -0.47 -5.71
C ASN A 26 -5.37 -1.15 -4.90
N THR A 27 -5.61 -1.32 -3.59
CA THR A 27 -4.67 -1.96 -2.67
C THR A 27 -4.35 -3.41 -3.03
N ALA A 28 -5.32 -4.19 -3.53
CA ALA A 28 -5.05 -5.58 -3.93
C ALA A 28 -4.07 -5.62 -5.12
N GLY A 29 -4.25 -4.72 -6.09
CA GLY A 29 -3.30 -4.52 -7.19
C GLY A 29 -1.92 -4.09 -6.70
N LEU A 30 -1.86 -3.21 -5.68
CA LEU A 30 -0.59 -2.80 -5.07
C LEU A 30 0.14 -3.97 -4.40
N VAL A 31 -0.56 -4.79 -3.61
CA VAL A 31 0.02 -5.97 -2.94
C VAL A 31 0.52 -6.98 -3.98
N LEU A 32 -0.28 -7.28 -5.01
CA LEU A 32 0.13 -8.19 -6.08
C LEU A 32 1.36 -7.68 -6.84
N LYS A 33 1.43 -6.37 -7.11
CA LYS A 33 2.58 -5.73 -7.76
C LYS A 33 3.83 -5.85 -6.89
N ALA A 34 3.74 -5.54 -5.59
CA ALA A 34 4.85 -5.63 -4.66
C ALA A 34 5.39 -7.07 -4.51
N TYR A 35 4.50 -8.06 -4.51
CA TYR A 35 4.90 -9.48 -4.50
C TYR A 35 5.63 -9.87 -5.80
N LYS A 36 5.06 -9.51 -6.97
CA LYS A 36 5.69 -9.80 -8.28
C LYS A 36 7.06 -9.15 -8.45
N ASP A 37 7.25 -7.98 -7.85
CA ASP A 37 8.51 -7.24 -7.91
C ASP A 37 9.51 -7.67 -6.81
N GLY A 38 9.13 -8.60 -5.93
CA GLY A 38 10.00 -9.14 -4.88
C GLY A 38 10.23 -8.20 -3.70
N TRP A 39 9.32 -7.25 -3.44
CA TRP A 39 9.44 -6.32 -2.31
C TRP A 39 8.83 -6.85 -1.02
N VAL A 40 7.90 -7.79 -1.13
CA VAL A 40 7.17 -8.38 -0.01
C VAL A 40 6.88 -9.85 -0.31
N ASP A 41 7.10 -10.71 0.68
CA ASP A 41 6.71 -12.13 0.64
C ASP A 41 5.30 -12.33 1.22
N LEU A 42 4.57 -13.33 0.71
CA LEU A 42 3.21 -13.67 1.14
C LEU A 42 3.19 -14.82 2.14
#